data_AF-A0AAE6JCC9-F1
#
_entry.id   AF-A0AAE6JCC9-F1
#
_cell.length_a   1.000
_cell.length_b   1.000
_cell.length_c   1.000
_cell.angle_alpha   90.00
_cell.angle_beta   90.00
_cell.angle_gamma   90.00
#
_symmetry.space_group_name_H-M   'P 1'
#
loop_
_entity.id
_entity.type
_entity.pdbx_description
1 polymer ?
#
loop_
_entity_poly.entity_id
_entity_poly.type
_entity_poly.pdbx_seq_one_letter_code
_entity_poly.pdbx_strand_id
1 'polypeptide(L)'
;MEFKIGKQYPVKCAEIETDDERVYYIPVFEHLHADAQFGFALNHYHIDGRFYLHPPMQHLLNVVDGHTAAVIVPELAKTYSFIGIVEKIVMCVRLTTGLLIPDNPTEKQLPKIELYENWYKSFIGKSCKGKKCPHLGTDMQEKNGYLVCPMHDIYADPTSLKVIYKPKTL
;
A
#
# COMPACT_ATOMS: atom_id res chain seq x y z
N MET A 1 -15.25 -4.73 3.19
CA MET A 1 -16.00 -3.54 3.65
C MET A 1 -15.94 -2.51 2.55
N GLU A 2 -17.07 -1.97 2.12
CA GLU A 2 -17.08 -0.87 1.13
C GLU A 2 -16.95 0.46 1.85
N PHE A 3 -15.87 1.19 1.57
CA PHE A 3 -15.66 2.53 2.12
C PHE A 3 -16.39 3.59 1.30
N LYS A 4 -16.76 4.68 1.96
CA LYS A 4 -17.41 5.85 1.36
C LYS A 4 -16.66 7.11 1.75
N ILE A 5 -16.35 7.94 0.76
CA ILE A 5 -15.66 9.22 0.95
C ILE A 5 -16.47 10.11 1.91
N GLY A 6 -15.77 10.78 2.84
CA GLY A 6 -16.34 11.65 3.87
C GLY A 6 -16.92 10.91 5.08
N LYS A 7 -16.91 9.57 5.10
CA LYS A 7 -17.33 8.77 6.26
C LYS A 7 -16.13 8.34 7.10
N GLN A 8 -16.37 8.11 8.38
CA GLN A 8 -15.37 7.69 9.34
C GLN A 8 -15.50 6.19 9.62
N TYR A 9 -14.36 5.52 9.79
CA TYR A 9 -14.28 4.09 10.04
C TYR A 9 -13.22 3.77 11.09
N PRO A 10 -13.41 2.72 11.89
CA PRO A 10 -12.31 2.14 12.67
C PRO A 10 -11.30 1.53 11.71
N VAL A 11 -10.06 2.01 11.78
CA VAL A 11 -8.94 1.52 10.96
C VAL A 11 -7.72 1.29 11.83
N LYS A 12 -6.90 0.33 11.40
CA LYS A 12 -5.59 0.08 12.00
C LYS A 12 -4.64 1.18 11.57
N CYS A 13 -3.97 1.77 12.54
CA CYS A 13 -2.98 2.82 12.36
C CYS A 13 -1.66 2.43 13.02
N ALA A 14 -0.56 2.73 12.35
CA ALA A 14 0.73 2.84 13.00
C ALA A 14 0.74 4.13 13.83
N GLU A 15 0.97 3.99 15.13
CA GLU A 15 1.28 5.09 16.03
C GLU A 15 2.78 5.35 15.97
N ILE A 16 3.15 6.54 15.52
CA ILE A 16 4.54 6.97 15.38
C ILE A 16 4.76 8.30 16.07
N GLU A 17 5.93 8.49 16.65
CA GLU A 17 6.39 9.77 17.21
C GLU A 17 7.52 10.32 16.35
N THR A 18 7.44 11.60 15.99
CA THR A 18 8.47 12.28 15.19
C THR A 18 9.40 13.12 16.07
N ASP A 19 10.48 13.62 15.48
CA ASP A 19 11.50 14.42 16.20
C ASP A 19 10.96 15.69 16.87
N ASP A 20 9.77 16.18 16.48
CA ASP A 20 9.06 17.29 17.11
C ASP A 20 8.17 16.85 18.31
N GLU A 21 8.36 15.62 18.80
CA GLU A 21 7.64 14.98 19.92
C GLU A 21 6.13 14.82 19.66
N ARG A 22 5.68 14.96 18.42
CA ARG A 22 4.28 14.76 18.06
C ARG A 22 4.00 13.32 17.70
N VAL A 23 2.88 12.83 18.21
CA VAL A 23 2.35 11.51 17.86
C VAL A 23 1.40 11.64 16.67
N TYR A 24 1.68 10.86 15.63
CA TYR A 24 0.86 10.74 14.44
C TYR A 24 0.29 9.32 14.30
N TYR A 25 -0.90 9.24 13.72
CA TYR A 25 -1.60 7.99 13.43
C TYR A 25 -1.68 7.80 11.93
N ILE A 26 -0.91 6.83 11.41
CA ILE A 26 -0.82 6.56 9.98
C ILE A 26 -1.67 5.33 9.66
N PRO A 27 -2.76 5.44 8.89
CA PRO A 27 -3.56 4.29 8.45
C PRO A 27 -2.70 3.27 7.70
N VAL A 28 -2.80 1.99 8.07
CA VAL A 28 -2.00 0.91 7.49
C VAL A 28 -2.83 -0.36 7.28
N PHE A 29 -2.37 -1.21 6.37
CA PHE A 29 -2.76 -2.61 6.34
C PHE A 29 -2.02 -3.35 7.44
N GLU A 30 -2.75 -3.95 8.40
CA GLU A 30 -2.19 -4.72 9.53
C GLU A 30 -1.65 -6.07 9.07
N HIS A 31 -0.59 -6.01 8.27
CA HIS A 31 0.07 -7.17 7.70
C HIS A 31 1.57 -6.89 7.67
N LEU A 32 2.26 -7.14 8.78
CA LEU A 32 3.70 -6.95 8.89
C LEU A 32 4.42 -8.00 8.03
N HIS A 33 5.26 -7.56 7.09
CA HIS A 33 6.03 -8.46 6.24
C HIS A 33 7.28 -7.78 5.68
N ALA A 34 8.14 -8.56 5.05
CA ALA A 34 9.29 -8.08 4.29
C ALA A 34 9.10 -8.37 2.79
N ASP A 35 9.65 -7.49 1.97
CA ASP A 35 9.54 -7.49 0.52
C ASP A 35 10.94 -7.74 -0.07
N ALA A 36 11.64 -8.76 0.46
CA ALA A 36 13.03 -9.06 0.12
C ALA A 36 13.24 -9.34 -1.37
N GLN A 37 12.22 -9.90 -2.03
CA GLN A 37 12.14 -10.11 -3.48
C GLN A 37 12.24 -8.82 -4.31
N PHE A 38 12.00 -7.66 -3.70
CA PHE A 38 12.11 -6.33 -4.29
C PHE A 38 13.34 -5.56 -3.77
N GLY A 39 14.25 -6.24 -3.06
CA GLY A 39 15.39 -5.61 -2.40
C GLY A 39 15.02 -4.81 -1.14
N PHE A 40 13.84 -5.05 -0.55
CA PHE A 40 13.41 -4.39 0.68
C PHE A 40 13.18 -5.44 1.79
N ALA A 41 14.28 -5.86 2.43
CA ALA A 41 14.27 -6.98 3.38
C ALA A 41 13.78 -6.62 4.80
N LEU A 42 13.51 -5.34 5.08
CA LEU A 42 13.03 -4.92 6.40
C LEU A 42 11.54 -5.18 6.55
N ASN A 43 11.13 -5.61 7.75
CA ASN A 43 9.73 -5.76 8.08
C ASN A 43 9.05 -4.39 8.09
N HIS A 44 7.89 -4.31 7.44
CA HIS A 44 7.16 -3.06 7.29
C HIS A 44 5.65 -3.27 7.15
N TYR A 45 4.92 -2.19 7.37
CA TYR A 45 3.49 -2.06 7.07
C TYR A 45 3.30 -1.17 5.84
N HIS A 46 2.35 -1.55 4.99
CA HIS A 46 1.92 -0.73 3.86
C HIS A 46 0.89 0.28 4.32
N ILE A 47 1.01 1.52 3.85
CA ILE A 47 0.11 2.61 4.19
C ILE A 47 -1.20 2.46 3.41
N ASP A 48 -2.33 2.68 4.10
CA ASP A 48 -3.65 2.73 3.48
C ASP A 48 -4.00 4.19 3.13
N GLY A 49 -3.66 4.61 1.91
CA GLY A 49 -3.82 5.99 1.47
C GLY A 49 -5.27 6.43 1.22
N ARG A 50 -6.26 5.55 1.43
CA ARG A 50 -7.69 5.91 1.37
C ARG A 50 -8.11 6.85 2.49
N PHE A 51 -7.43 6.77 3.62
CA PHE A 51 -7.80 7.47 4.84
C PHE A 51 -7.03 8.79 5.00
N TYR A 52 -7.58 9.69 5.80
CA TYR A 52 -6.93 10.95 6.10
C TYR A 52 -5.58 10.72 6.79
N LEU A 53 -4.54 11.37 6.27
CA LEU A 53 -3.25 11.53 6.92
C LEU A 53 -3.01 13.02 7.20
N HIS A 54 -2.35 13.33 8.31
CA HIS A 54 -1.97 14.71 8.62
C HIS A 54 -1.03 15.28 7.54
N PRO A 55 -1.15 16.55 7.10
CA PRO A 55 -0.43 17.04 5.90
C PRO A 55 1.11 16.90 5.94
N PRO A 56 1.81 17.23 7.05
CA PRO A 56 3.22 16.87 7.24
C PRO A 56 3.55 15.41 6.95
N MET A 57 2.69 14.48 7.37
CA MET A 57 2.91 13.04 7.16
C MET A 57 2.61 12.63 5.72
N GLN A 58 1.66 13.27 5.04
CA GLN A 58 1.46 13.05 3.60
C GLN A 58 2.72 13.38 2.81
N HIS A 59 3.39 14.49 3.16
CA HIS A 59 4.64 14.89 2.52
C HIS A 59 5.79 13.94 2.88
N LEU A 60 5.99 13.68 4.17
CA LEU A 60 7.06 12.78 4.66
C LEU A 60 6.96 11.38 4.06
N LEU A 61 5.74 10.84 3.95
CA LEU A 61 5.47 9.49 3.45
C LEU A 61 5.14 9.45 1.94
N ASN A 62 5.34 10.57 1.24
CA ASN A 62 5.15 10.71 -0.20
C ASN A 62 3.82 10.09 -0.70
N VAL A 63 2.72 10.44 -0.05
CA VAL A 63 1.39 9.92 -0.41
C VAL A 63 0.79 10.83 -1.48
N VAL A 64 0.63 10.28 -2.69
CA VAL A 64 0.10 10.98 -3.87
C VAL A 64 -1.14 10.26 -4.36
N ASP A 65 -2.28 10.94 -4.31
CA ASP A 65 -3.59 10.40 -4.65
C ASP A 65 -3.91 9.02 -4.02
N GLY A 66 -3.51 8.83 -2.76
CA GLY A 66 -3.66 7.56 -2.04
C GLY A 66 -2.61 6.51 -2.33
N HIS A 67 -1.79 6.70 -3.34
CA HIS A 67 -0.69 5.80 -3.65
C HIS A 67 0.56 6.26 -2.90
N THR A 68 1.39 5.33 -2.46
CA THR A 68 2.63 5.63 -1.74
C THR A 68 3.78 4.77 -2.22
N ALA A 69 5.00 5.31 -2.17
CA ALA A 69 6.24 4.56 -2.32
C ALA A 69 6.94 4.34 -0.97
N ALA A 70 6.35 4.82 0.13
CA ALA A 70 6.86 4.69 1.48
C ALA A 70 6.09 3.61 2.24
N VAL A 71 6.75 3.07 3.25
CA VAL A 71 6.20 2.06 4.16
C VAL A 71 6.56 2.44 5.59
N ILE A 72 5.81 1.93 6.56
CA ILE A 72 6.16 2.09 7.97
C ILE A 72 7.09 0.95 8.37
N VAL A 73 8.32 1.26 8.75
CA VAL A 73 9.36 0.30 9.15
C VAL A 73 9.57 0.42 10.66
N PRO A 74 9.00 -0.50 11.48
CA PRO A 74 9.09 -0.41 12.93
C PRO A 74 10.52 -0.35 13.47
N GLU A 75 11.46 -0.99 12.79
CA GLU A 75 12.86 -1.12 13.20
C GLU A 75 13.72 0.12 12.84
N LEU A 76 13.19 1.07 12.06
CA LEU A 76 13.97 2.20 11.54
C LEU A 76 13.69 3.49 12.31
N ALA A 77 14.40 3.68 13.42
CA ALA A 77 14.24 4.83 14.31
C ALA A 77 14.77 6.19 13.78
N LYS A 78 15.15 6.30 12.50
CA LYS A 78 15.84 7.49 11.97
C LYS A 78 14.91 8.66 11.61
N THR A 79 13.66 8.37 11.30
CA THR A 79 12.68 9.38 10.82
C THR A 79 11.48 9.54 11.75
N TYR A 80 11.24 8.53 12.58
CA TYR A 80 10.21 8.49 13.60
C TYR A 80 10.52 7.30 14.53
N SER A 81 9.98 7.34 15.74
CA SER A 81 9.88 6.22 16.67
C SER A 81 8.56 5.49 16.44
N PHE A 82 8.60 4.19 16.17
CA PHE A 82 7.39 3.38 16.09
C PHE A 82 6.93 2.97 17.49
N ILE A 83 5.69 3.28 17.86
CA ILE A 83 5.12 2.97 19.16
C ILE A 83 4.32 1.65 19.10
N GLY A 84 3.45 1.49 18.10
CA GLY A 84 2.62 0.30 17.96
C GLY A 84 1.55 0.39 16.88
N ILE A 85 0.72 -0.65 16.79
CA ILE A 85 -0.52 -0.64 15.99
C ILE A 85 -1.69 -0.38 16.92
N VAL A 86 -2.49 0.63 16.59
CA VAL A 86 -3.69 1.03 17.34
C VAL A 86 -4.88 1.14 16.39
N GLU A 87 -6.09 1.04 16.92
CA GLU A 87 -7.30 1.33 16.16
C GLU A 87 -7.73 2.79 16.38
N LYS A 88 -8.03 3.51 15.30
CA LYS A 88 -8.53 4.89 15.34
C LYS A 88 -9.71 5.07 14.40
N ILE A 89 -10.58 6.00 14.76
CA ILE A 89 -11.66 6.47 13.87
C ILE A 89 -11.07 7.49 12.91
N VAL A 90 -10.92 7.11 11.64
CA VAL A 90 -10.32 7.97 10.61
C VAL A 90 -11.28 8.16 9.44
N MET A 91 -11.29 9.36 8.87
CA MET A 91 -12.11 9.68 7.70
C MET A 91 -11.53 9.06 6.44
N CYS A 92 -12.35 8.34 5.68
CA CYS A 92 -12.03 7.96 4.30
C CYS A 92 -12.13 9.20 3.41
N VAL A 93 -11.02 9.61 2.80
CA VAL A 93 -10.95 10.80 1.93
C VAL A 93 -10.96 10.43 0.45
N ARG A 94 -10.67 9.17 0.12
CA ARG A 94 -10.65 8.64 -1.26
C ARG A 94 -10.82 7.12 -1.27
N LEU A 95 -11.06 6.56 -2.45
CA LEU A 95 -11.22 5.11 -2.63
C LEU A 95 -9.96 4.43 -3.21
N THR A 96 -8.99 5.22 -3.66
CA THR A 96 -7.74 4.75 -4.23
C THR A 96 -6.67 4.54 -3.16
N THR A 97 -5.90 3.45 -3.31
CA THR A 97 -4.67 3.18 -2.55
C THR A 97 -3.82 2.18 -3.33
N GLY A 98 -2.53 2.12 -3.03
CA GLY A 98 -1.62 1.17 -3.65
C GLY A 98 -0.19 1.67 -3.70
N LEU A 99 0.64 0.89 -4.37
CA LEU A 99 2.02 1.26 -4.66
C LEU A 99 2.08 2.40 -5.67
N LEU A 100 2.86 3.43 -5.37
CA LEU A 100 3.17 4.50 -6.31
C LEU A 100 4.38 4.12 -7.16
N ILE A 101 4.13 3.79 -8.43
CA ILE A 101 5.18 3.57 -9.42
C ILE A 101 5.26 4.82 -10.29
N PRO A 102 6.43 5.48 -10.41
CA PRO A 102 6.55 6.71 -11.18
C PRO A 102 6.43 6.45 -12.68
N ASP A 103 5.66 7.28 -13.40
CA ASP A 103 5.49 7.19 -14.86
C ASP A 103 6.78 7.50 -15.62
N ASN A 104 7.60 8.40 -15.06
CA ASN A 104 8.90 8.80 -15.62
C ASN A 104 10.01 8.48 -14.60
N PRO A 105 10.44 7.22 -14.50
CA PRO A 105 11.43 6.82 -13.52
C PRO A 105 12.81 7.41 -13.83
N THR A 106 13.53 7.79 -12.77
CA THR A 106 14.95 8.13 -12.86
C THR A 106 15.81 6.90 -13.10
N GLU A 107 17.05 7.07 -13.57
CA GLU A 107 18.01 5.98 -13.76
C GLU A 107 18.22 5.14 -12.48
N LYS A 108 18.14 5.77 -11.30
CA LYS A 108 18.26 5.08 -10.01
C LYS A 108 17.02 4.25 -9.64
N GLN A 109 15.86 4.57 -10.20
CA GLN A 109 14.60 3.87 -9.94
C GLN A 109 14.37 2.71 -10.91
N LEU A 110 14.90 2.78 -12.13
CA LEU A 110 14.73 1.76 -13.16
C LEU A 110 15.03 0.32 -12.68
N PRO A 111 16.16 0.03 -11.99
CA PRO A 111 16.44 -1.34 -11.55
C PRO A 111 15.39 -1.88 -10.56
N LYS A 112 14.85 -1.02 -9.68
CA LYS A 112 13.82 -1.42 -8.71
C LYS A 112 12.48 -1.69 -9.38
N ILE A 113 12.15 -0.90 -10.39
CA ILE A 113 10.93 -1.09 -11.19
C ILE A 113 11.03 -2.39 -11.98
N GLU A 114 12.18 -2.69 -12.58
CA GLU A 114 12.41 -3.95 -13.30
C GLU A 114 12.27 -5.17 -12.36
N LEU A 115 12.83 -5.10 -11.15
CA LEU A 115 12.65 -6.14 -10.13
C LEU A 115 11.17 -6.32 -9.78
N TYR A 116 10.44 -5.22 -9.55
CA TYR A 116 9.01 -5.26 -9.30
C TYR A 116 8.23 -5.87 -10.46
N GLU A 117 8.51 -5.48 -11.70
CA GLU A 117 7.83 -6.02 -12.87
C GLU A 117 8.10 -7.51 -13.07
N ASN A 118 9.33 -7.97 -12.85
CA ASN A 118 9.69 -9.38 -12.95
C ASN A 118 9.01 -10.20 -11.84
N TRP A 119 8.98 -9.67 -10.62
CA TRP A 119 8.19 -10.24 -9.54
C TRP A 119 6.70 -10.33 -9.91
N TYR A 120 6.10 -9.24 -10.40
CA TYR A 120 4.70 -9.19 -10.81
C TYR A 120 4.41 -10.26 -11.87
N LYS A 121 5.28 -10.37 -12.89
CA LYS A 121 5.15 -11.36 -13.97
C LYS A 121 5.08 -12.79 -13.43
N SER A 122 5.75 -13.09 -12.31
CA SER A 122 5.69 -14.41 -11.67
C SER A 122 4.31 -14.76 -11.10
N PHE A 123 3.41 -13.79 -10.95
CA PHE A 123 2.04 -14.02 -10.49
C PHE A 123 1.03 -14.19 -11.61
N ILE A 124 1.36 -13.84 -12.85
CA ILE A 124 0.43 -13.94 -13.99
C ILE A 124 -0.18 -15.34 -14.05
N GLY A 125 -1.51 -15.40 -14.13
CA GLY A 125 -2.27 -16.66 -14.16
C GLY A 125 -2.54 -17.31 -12.80
N LYS A 126 -1.88 -16.88 -11.71
CA LYS A 126 -2.17 -17.38 -10.36
C LYS A 126 -3.58 -16.99 -9.93
N SER A 127 -4.20 -17.86 -9.12
CA SER A 127 -5.58 -17.69 -8.69
C SER A 127 -5.71 -16.63 -7.59
N CYS A 128 -6.75 -15.79 -7.72
CA CYS A 128 -7.21 -14.83 -6.73
C CYS A 128 -8.57 -15.26 -6.15
N LYS A 129 -8.79 -16.57 -5.99
CA LYS A 129 -10.05 -17.14 -5.50
C LYS A 129 -10.46 -16.48 -4.18
N GLY A 130 -11.73 -16.11 -4.07
CA GLY A 130 -12.24 -15.38 -2.91
C GLY A 130 -11.83 -13.89 -2.88
N LYS A 131 -11.42 -13.32 -4.02
CA LYS A 131 -10.90 -11.95 -4.14
C LYS A 131 -9.69 -11.69 -3.24
N LYS A 132 -8.84 -12.71 -3.07
CA LYS A 132 -7.62 -12.64 -2.25
C LYS A 132 -6.38 -12.58 -3.14
N CYS A 133 -5.44 -11.72 -2.78
CA CYS A 133 -4.17 -11.59 -3.47
C CYS A 133 -3.34 -12.88 -3.31
N PRO A 134 -2.77 -13.45 -4.38
CA PRO A 134 -1.96 -14.66 -4.33
C PRO A 134 -0.58 -14.47 -3.67
N HIS A 135 -0.19 -13.23 -3.34
CA HIS A 135 1.05 -12.95 -2.61
C HIS A 135 0.88 -13.24 -1.11
N LEU A 136 0.02 -12.47 -0.43
CA LEU A 136 -0.12 -12.53 1.04
C LEU A 136 -1.57 -12.77 1.50
N GLY A 137 -2.50 -13.08 0.59
CA GLY A 137 -3.89 -13.32 0.94
C GLY A 137 -4.69 -12.06 1.32
N THR A 138 -4.15 -10.86 1.06
CA THR A 138 -4.84 -9.58 1.28
C THR A 138 -6.10 -9.48 0.41
N ASP A 139 -7.17 -8.88 0.93
CA ASP A 139 -8.37 -8.58 0.14
C ASP A 139 -8.04 -7.63 -1.02
N MET A 140 -8.39 -8.06 -2.24
CA MET A 140 -8.28 -7.25 -3.44
C MET A 140 -9.47 -6.29 -3.53
N GLN A 141 -9.24 -5.14 -4.14
CA GLN A 141 -10.22 -4.07 -4.31
C GLN A 141 -10.68 -3.99 -5.75
N GLU A 142 -11.97 -3.77 -5.97
CA GLU A 142 -12.47 -3.48 -7.32
C GLU A 142 -12.09 -2.05 -7.73
N LYS A 143 -11.38 -1.92 -8.84
CA LYS A 143 -10.93 -0.64 -9.41
C LYS A 143 -11.01 -0.73 -10.92
N ASN A 144 -11.86 0.10 -11.53
CA ASN A 144 -12.01 0.23 -12.99
C ASN A 144 -12.20 -1.10 -13.73
N GLY A 145 -13.04 -1.99 -13.16
CA GLY A 145 -13.31 -3.31 -13.75
C GLY A 145 -12.25 -4.37 -13.47
N TYR A 146 -11.28 -4.11 -12.60
CA TYR A 146 -10.26 -5.06 -12.17
C TYR A 146 -10.31 -5.31 -10.66
N LEU A 147 -9.82 -6.46 -10.23
CA LEU A 147 -9.41 -6.68 -8.84
C LEU A 147 -7.96 -6.24 -8.69
N VAL A 148 -7.67 -5.39 -7.70
CA VAL A 148 -6.33 -4.82 -7.49
C VAL A 148 -5.89 -5.05 -6.05
N CYS A 149 -4.69 -5.61 -5.86
CA CYS A 149 -4.08 -5.72 -4.54
C CYS A 149 -3.74 -4.31 -4.01
N PRO A 150 -4.22 -3.91 -2.84
CA PRO A 150 -4.03 -2.56 -2.34
C PRO A 150 -2.65 -2.27 -1.74
N MET A 151 -1.79 -3.29 -1.65
CA MET A 151 -0.42 -3.18 -1.14
C MET A 151 0.57 -3.13 -2.30
N HIS A 152 0.51 -4.12 -3.18
CA HIS A 152 1.50 -4.34 -4.23
C HIS A 152 0.96 -4.18 -5.65
N ASP A 153 -0.23 -3.59 -5.82
CA ASP A 153 -0.82 -3.22 -7.12
C ASP A 153 -0.87 -4.38 -8.15
N ILE A 154 -1.06 -5.62 -7.68
CA ILE A 154 -1.33 -6.82 -8.51
C ILE A 154 -2.75 -6.74 -9.08
N TYR A 155 -2.91 -6.80 -10.41
CA TYR A 155 -4.21 -6.81 -11.09
C TYR A 155 -4.67 -8.24 -11.39
N ALA A 156 -5.95 -8.49 -11.18
CA ALA A 156 -6.64 -9.71 -11.59
C ALA A 156 -7.94 -9.39 -12.30
N ASP A 157 -8.31 -10.26 -13.23
CA ASP A 157 -9.61 -10.20 -13.90
C ASP A 157 -10.71 -10.66 -12.92
N PRO A 158 -11.76 -9.85 -12.67
CA PRO A 158 -12.81 -10.18 -11.71
C PRO A 158 -13.65 -11.40 -12.11
N THR A 159 -13.64 -11.78 -13.40
CA THR A 159 -14.42 -12.92 -13.91
C THR A 159 -13.68 -14.24 -13.74
N SER A 160 -12.47 -14.34 -14.30
CA SER A 160 -11.62 -15.54 -14.22
C SER A 160 -10.91 -15.70 -12.87
N LEU A 161 -10.85 -14.63 -12.06
CA LEU A 161 -10.14 -14.58 -10.78
C LEU A 161 -8.67 -15.01 -10.94
N LYS A 162 -8.03 -14.57 -12.02
CA LYS A 162 -6.62 -14.81 -12.28
C LYS A 162 -5.88 -13.49 -12.43
N VAL A 163 -4.64 -13.48 -11.95
CA VAL A 163 -3.74 -12.33 -12.16
C VAL A 163 -3.50 -12.15 -13.65
N ILE A 164 -3.56 -10.91 -14.11
CA ILE A 164 -3.35 -10.49 -15.49
C ILE A 164 -2.22 -9.47 -15.56
N TYR A 165 -1.74 -9.18 -16.76
CA TYR A 165 -0.80 -8.08 -16.96
C TYR A 165 -1.43 -6.77 -16.50
N LYS A 166 -0.62 -5.90 -15.88
CA LYS A 166 -1.05 -4.56 -15.53
C LYS A 166 -1.56 -3.85 -16.80
N PRO A 167 -2.79 -3.32 -16.81
CA PRO A 167 -3.31 -2.56 -17.94
C PRO A 167 -2.38 -1.39 -18.28
N LYS A 168 -2.07 -1.18 -19.56
CA LYS A 168 -1.13 -0.14 -20.01
C LYS A 168 -1.64 1.29 -19.85
N THR A 169 -2.90 1.48 -19.46
CA THR A 169 -3.53 2.80 -19.32
C THR A 169 -4.81 2.70 -18.48
N LEU A 170 -5.05 3.74 -17.68
CA LEU A 170 -6.36 4.29 -17.34
C LEU A 170 -6.36 5.75 -17.77
#